data_AF-A0A392P3P2-F1
#
_entry.id   AF-A0A392P3P2-F1
#
_cell.length_a   1.000
_cell.length_b   1.000
_cell.length_c   1.000
_cell.angle_alpha   90.00
_cell.angle_beta   90.00
_cell.angle_gamma   90.00
#
_symmetry.space_group_name_H-M   'P 1'
#
loop_
_entity.id
_entity.type
_entity.pdbx_description
1 polymer ?
#
loop_
_entity_poly.entity_id
_entity_poly.type
_entity_poly.pdbx_seq_one_letter_code
_entity_poly.pdbx_strand_id
1 'polypeptide(L)'
;MRLFVGANPVRVMASGAIDVNHKDEIYDGKVPDIIDNAYVIVEFDNGSRGMLDLCMFAEGSKNEQEISVVGDIGKGEAFVPESVVRFGTREAGRDGVESLKAEDPRI
;
A
#
# COMPACT_ATOMS: atom_id res chain seq x y z
N MET A 1 2.08 6.03 -4.87
CA MET A 1 2.02 5.33 -6.18
C MET A 1 2.54 6.17 -7.33
N ARG A 2 2.05 7.41 -7.55
CA ARG A 2 2.55 8.31 -8.62
C ARG A 2 4.08 8.42 -8.67
N LEU A 3 4.74 8.53 -7.51
CA LEU A 3 6.21 8.58 -7.42
C LEU A 3 6.90 7.35 -8.03
N PHE A 4 6.42 6.14 -7.73
CA PHE A 4 6.98 4.90 -8.26
C PHE A 4 6.62 4.68 -9.73
N VAL A 5 5.38 5.01 -10.12
CA VAL A 5 4.88 4.77 -11.47
C VAL A 5 5.42 5.82 -12.47
N GLY A 6 5.78 7.02 -12.00
CA GLY A 6 6.31 8.09 -12.86
C GLY A 6 5.30 8.64 -13.88
N ALA A 7 4.00 8.50 -13.60
CA ALA A 7 2.92 8.74 -14.55
C ALA A 7 1.72 9.43 -13.89
N ASN A 8 0.81 10.03 -14.66
CA ASN A 8 -0.38 10.67 -14.09
C ASN A 8 -1.55 9.69 -14.01
N PRO A 9 -2.34 9.71 -12.93
CA PRO A 9 -3.55 8.90 -12.85
C PRO A 9 -4.60 9.43 -13.84
N VAL A 10 -5.27 8.53 -14.55
CA VAL A 10 -6.32 8.84 -15.53
C VAL A 10 -7.69 8.32 -15.12
N ARG A 11 -7.75 7.29 -14.25
CA ARG A 11 -9.00 6.74 -13.72
C ARG A 11 -8.79 6.21 -12.32
N VAL A 12 -9.81 6.38 -11.48
CA VAL A 12 -9.86 5.82 -10.13
C VAL A 12 -11.19 5.09 -9.96
N MET A 13 -11.12 3.89 -9.41
CA MET A 13 -12.28 3.13 -8.97
C MET A 13 -12.06 2.76 -7.51
N ALA A 14 -13.06 2.98 -6.66
CA ALA A 14 -12.97 2.71 -5.23
C ALA A 14 -14.24 2.03 -4.71
N SER A 15 -14.06 1.17 -3.72
CA SER A 15 -15.12 0.61 -2.88
C SER A 15 -14.65 0.73 -1.43
N GLY A 16 -15.41 1.44 -0.60
CA GLY A 16 -15.07 1.64 0.81
C GLY A 16 -16.31 1.99 1.64
N ALA A 17 -16.17 1.89 2.97
CA ALA A 17 -17.26 2.10 3.91
C ALA A 17 -16.78 2.63 5.28
N ILE A 18 -17.74 2.98 6.14
CA ILE A 18 -17.51 3.30 7.56
C ILE A 18 -18.01 2.10 8.36
N ASP A 19 -17.11 1.26 8.86
CA ASP A 19 -17.50 -0.02 9.46
C ASP A 19 -17.22 -0.11 10.98
N VAL A 20 -16.11 0.45 11.46
CA VAL A 20 -15.63 0.25 12.83
C VAL A 20 -15.19 1.55 13.51
N ASN A 21 -14.10 2.18 13.07
CA ASN A 21 -13.36 3.15 13.87
C ASN A 21 -14.10 4.47 14.08
N HIS A 22 -14.85 4.94 13.09
CA HIS A 22 -15.53 6.25 13.13
C HIS A 22 -17.05 6.16 13.25
N LYS A 23 -17.58 4.94 13.36
CA LYS A 23 -19.02 4.68 13.29
C LYS A 23 -19.79 5.19 14.51
N ASP A 24 -19.20 5.00 15.69
CA ASP A 24 -19.81 5.34 16.98
C ASP A 24 -19.11 6.53 17.67
N GLU A 25 -18.16 7.17 16.98
CA GLU A 25 -17.47 8.35 17.50
C GLU A 25 -18.39 9.58 17.48
N ILE A 26 -18.32 10.41 18.53
CA ILE A 26 -19.06 11.66 18.62
C ILE A 26 -18.10 12.78 19.02
N TYR A 27 -17.85 13.68 18.08
CA TYR A 27 -17.11 14.93 18.31
C TYR A 27 -18.05 16.12 18.11
N ASP A 28 -18.15 17.00 19.11
CA ASP A 28 -19.06 18.15 19.12
C ASP A 28 -20.52 17.80 18.72
N GLY A 29 -20.98 16.63 19.15
CA GLY A 29 -22.33 16.13 18.86
C GLY A 29 -22.53 15.61 17.43
N LYS A 30 -21.45 15.38 16.66
CA LYS A 30 -21.49 14.85 15.30
C LYS A 30 -20.65 13.59 15.16
N VAL A 31 -21.14 12.68 14.32
CA VAL A 31 -20.38 11.50 13.90
C VAL A 31 -19.46 11.89 12.73
N PRO A 32 -18.17 11.50 12.75
CA PRO A 32 -17.26 11.77 11.65
C PRO A 32 -17.71 11.09 10.35
N ASP A 33 -17.67 11.83 9.24
CA ASP A 33 -17.92 11.30 7.89
C ASP A 33 -16.60 10.83 7.26
N ILE A 34 -16.04 9.75 7.82
CA ILE A 34 -14.73 9.21 7.45
C ILE A 34 -14.84 7.72 7.19
N ILE A 35 -14.54 7.31 5.95
CA ILE A 35 -14.36 5.91 5.54
C ILE A 35 -13.10 5.36 6.23
N ASP A 36 -13.23 4.22 6.90
CA ASP A 36 -12.17 3.56 7.65
C ASP A 36 -11.60 2.31 6.96
N ASN A 37 -12.19 1.91 5.83
CA ASN A 37 -11.65 0.87 4.97
C ASN A 37 -12.01 1.07 3.50
N ALA A 38 -11.10 0.75 2.59
CA ALA A 38 -11.33 0.86 1.16
C ALA A 38 -10.36 0.03 0.32
N TYR A 39 -10.88 -0.49 -0.80
CA TYR A 39 -10.07 -0.92 -1.94
C TYR A 39 -10.14 0.14 -3.05
N VAL A 40 -8.99 0.58 -3.52
CA VAL A 40 -8.89 1.59 -4.58
C VAL A 40 -7.97 1.07 -5.69
N ILE A 41 -8.46 1.11 -6.93
CA ILE A 41 -7.66 0.86 -8.13
C ILE A 41 -7.45 2.18 -8.85
N VAL A 42 -6.19 2.45 -9.21
CA VAL A 42 -5.78 3.64 -9.95
C VAL A 42 -5.15 3.20 -11.26
N GLU A 43 -5.63 3.74 -12.37
CA GLU A 43 -5.01 3.54 -13.69
C GLU A 43 -4.25 4.79 -14.09
N PHE A 44 -3.11 4.60 -14.77
CA PHE A 44 -2.19 5.67 -15.17
C PHE A 44 -2.12 5.84 -16.69
N ASP A 45 -1.73 7.03 -17.14
CA ASP A 45 -1.61 7.38 -18.58
C ASP A 45 -0.58 6.52 -19.35
N ASN A 46 0.39 5.93 -18.65
CA ASN A 46 1.35 4.98 -19.22
C ASN A 46 0.87 3.51 -19.23
N GLY A 47 -0.40 3.25 -18.88
CA GLY A 47 -0.99 1.91 -18.83
C GLY A 47 -0.70 1.11 -17.55
N SER A 48 0.10 1.65 -16.62
CA SER A 48 0.33 1.02 -15.32
C SER A 48 -0.94 1.08 -14.45
N ARG A 49 -1.00 0.19 -13.45
CA ARG A 49 -2.09 0.16 -12.46
C ARG A 49 -1.51 0.12 -11.05
N GLY A 50 -2.13 0.88 -10.14
CA GLY A 50 -1.87 0.84 -8.72
C GLY A 50 -3.11 0.34 -7.97
N MET A 51 -2.88 -0.27 -6.81
CA MET A 51 -3.95 -0.68 -5.90
C MET A 51 -3.61 -0.22 -4.49
N LEU A 52 -4.55 0.43 -3.82
CA LEU A 52 -4.50 0.74 -2.39
C LEU A 52 -5.51 -0.16 -1.68
N ASP A 53 -5.02 -0.90 -0.70
CA ASP A 53 -5.82 -1.58 0.30
C ASP A 53 -5.64 -0.81 1.62
N LEU A 54 -6.73 -0.24 2.12
CA LEU A 54 -6.75 0.55 3.34
C LEU A 54 -7.70 -0.10 4.34
N CYS A 55 -7.23 -0.28 5.56
CA CYS A 55 -8.05 -0.69 6.70
C CYS A 55 -7.49 -0.06 7.97
N MET A 56 -8.29 0.77 8.64
CA MET A 56 -7.87 1.50 9.85
C MET A 56 -8.08 0.69 11.14
N PHE A 57 -8.80 -0.43 11.09
CA PHE A 57 -9.04 -1.35 12.21
C PHE A 57 -8.25 -2.65 12.08
N ALA A 58 -7.06 -2.57 11.46
CA ALA A 58 -6.16 -3.68 11.24
C ALA A 58 -4.93 -3.64 12.15
N GLU A 59 -5.11 -3.27 13.42
CA GLU A 59 -4.03 -3.05 14.40
C GLU A 59 -3.21 -4.32 14.70
N GLY A 60 -3.77 -5.50 14.41
CA GLY A 60 -3.08 -6.78 14.52
C GLY A 60 -2.09 -7.07 13.39
N SER A 61 -1.93 -6.17 12.41
CA SER A 61 -1.02 -6.36 11.28
C SER A 61 0.44 -6.25 11.72
N LYS A 62 1.27 -7.18 11.24
CA LYS A 62 2.72 -7.16 11.51
C LYS A 62 3.38 -5.91 10.91
N ASN A 63 2.91 -5.49 9.75
CA ASN A 63 3.33 -4.30 9.03
C ASN A 63 2.13 -3.36 8.91
N GLU A 64 2.35 -2.08 9.18
CA GLU A 64 1.38 -1.02 8.94
C GLU A 64 1.25 -0.70 7.45
N GLN A 65 2.34 -0.84 6.70
CA GLN A 65 2.37 -0.58 5.27
C GLN A 65 3.17 -1.66 4.55
N GLU A 66 2.58 -2.18 3.48
CA GLU A 66 3.23 -3.11 2.56
C GLU A 66 3.15 -2.53 1.15
N ILE A 67 4.30 -2.26 0.55
CA ILE A 67 4.40 -1.69 -0.80
C ILE A 67 4.97 -2.76 -1.71
N SER A 68 4.29 -3.05 -2.80
CA SER A 68 4.75 -4.00 -3.83
C SER A 68 4.77 -3.33 -5.19
N VAL A 69 5.87 -3.49 -5.92
CA VAL A 69 6.03 -3.07 -7.31
C VAL A 69 6.39 -4.30 -8.14
N VAL A 70 5.66 -4.50 -9.23
CA VAL A 70 5.87 -5.64 -10.13
C VAL A 70 6.04 -5.13 -11.55
N GLY A 71 7.07 -5.62 -12.23
CA GLY A 71 7.33 -5.38 -13.63
C GLY A 71 7.69 -6.67 -14.36
N ASP A 72 8.12 -6.53 -15.60
CA ASP A 72 8.60 -7.62 -16.45
C ASP A 72 9.93 -8.21 -15.98
N ILE A 73 10.79 -7.39 -15.36
CA ILE A 73 12.10 -7.79 -14.80
C ILE A 73 11.97 -8.52 -13.47
N GLY A 74 10.94 -8.23 -12.66
CA GLY A 74 10.81 -8.81 -11.33
C GLY A 74 9.82 -8.11 -10.40
N LYS A 75 9.96 -8.38 -9.10
CA LYS A 75 9.13 -7.83 -8.03
C LYS A 75 10.01 -7.23 -6.93
N GLY A 76 9.61 -6.07 -6.43
CA GLY A 76 10.15 -5.45 -5.22
C GLY A 76 9.05 -5.23 -4.19
N GLU A 77 9.37 -5.43 -2.92
CA GLU A 77 8.49 -5.27 -1.78
C GLU A 77 9.20 -4.46 -0.69
N ALA A 78 8.46 -3.63 0.04
CA ALA A 78 8.92 -2.94 1.23
C ALA A 78 7.89 -3.08 2.34
N PHE A 79 8.36 -3.36 3.55
CA PHE A 79 7.56 -3.65 4.73
C PHE A 79 7.88 -2.63 5.84
N VAL A 80 6.87 -1.89 6.30
CA VAL A 80 6.99 -0.89 7.37
C VAL A 80 6.10 -1.32 8.54
N PRO A 81 6.59 -1.31 9.79
CA PRO A 81 7.87 -0.78 10.26
C PRO A 81 9.02 -1.79 10.27
N GLU A 82 8.82 -3.02 9.79
CA GLU A 82 9.86 -4.07 9.84
C GLU A 82 11.19 -3.66 9.17
N SER A 83 11.13 -2.62 8.32
CA SER A 83 12.28 -2.03 7.64
C SER A 83 12.98 -3.08 6.78
N VAL A 84 12.18 -3.93 6.13
CA VAL A 84 12.67 -4.98 5.23
C VAL A 84 12.29 -4.58 3.80
N VAL A 85 13.28 -4.64 2.91
CA VAL A 85 13.06 -4.59 1.48
C VAL A 85 13.36 -5.98 0.92
N ARG A 86 12.44 -6.51 0.13
CA ARG A 86 12.60 -7.78 -0.56
C ARG A 86 12.52 -7.56 -2.06
N PHE A 87 13.37 -8.21 -2.83
CA PHE A 87 13.25 -8.18 -4.27
C PHE A 87 13.67 -9.51 -4.88
N GLY A 88 13.15 -9.79 -6.08
CA GLY A 88 13.52 -10.96 -6.84
C GLY A 88 13.32 -10.69 -8.33
N THR A 89 14.23 -11.21 -9.14
CA THR A 89 14.12 -11.13 -10.60
C THR A 89 13.30 -12.29 -11.13
N ARG A 90 12.66 -12.09 -12.28
CA ARG A 90 11.89 -13.14 -12.94
C ARG A 90 12.77 -14.31 -13.38
N GLU A 91 14.01 -14.04 -13.76
CA GLU A 91 14.99 -15.04 -14.20
C GLU A 91 15.45 -15.94 -13.06
N ALA A 92 15.79 -15.35 -11.91
CA ALA A 92 16.29 -16.09 -10.75
C ALA A 92 15.17 -16.85 -10.00
N GLY A 93 13.91 -16.49 -10.26
CA GLY A 93 12.75 -17.15 -9.67
C GLY A 93 12.73 -17.02 -8.15
N ARG A 94 12.12 -18.01 -7.48
CA ARG A 94 11.95 -17.99 -6.01
C ARG A 94 13.26 -18.12 -5.25
N ASP A 95 14.21 -18.88 -5.78
CA ASP A 95 15.47 -19.18 -5.10
C ASP A 95 16.43 -17.98 -5.10
N GLY A 96 16.25 -17.04 -6.03
CA GLY A 96 17.00 -15.78 -6.11
C GLY A 96 16.34 -14.59 -5.41
N VAL A 97 15.39 -14.83 -4.50
CA VAL A 97 14.76 -13.75 -3.74
C VAL A 97 15.70 -13.29 -2.63
N GLU A 98 16.01 -12.01 -2.63
CA GLU A 98 16.88 -11.37 -1.65
C GLU A 98 16.05 -10.52 -0.69
N SER A 99 16.47 -10.47 0.57
CA SER A 99 15.87 -9.61 1.59
C SER A 99 16.98 -8.84 2.30
N LEU A 100 16.80 -7.53 2.41
CA LEU A 100 17.71 -6.64 3.11
C LEU A 100 16.96 -5.84 4.15
N LYS A 101 17.64 -5.55 5.26
CA LYS A 101 17.16 -4.62 6.26
C LYS A 101 17.58 -3.21 5.84
N ALA A 102 16.60 -2.34 5.66
CA ALA A 102 16.82 -0.93 5.39
C ALA A 102 17.13 -0.22 6.70
N GLU A 103 18.24 0.50 6.73
CA GLU A 103 18.66 1.31 7.87
C GLU A 103 18.91 2.74 7.37
N ASP A 104 18.36 3.73 8.07
CA ASP A 104 18.64 5.13 7.80
C ASP A 104 19.55 5.64 8.93
N PRO A 105 20.83 5.97 8.65
CA PRO A 105 21.78 6.37 9.69
C PRO A 105 21.48 7.74 10.31
N ARG A 106 20.46 8.45 9.82
CA ARG A 106 20.03 9.76 10.34
C ARG A 106 19.01 9.64 11.48
N ILE A 107 18.43 8.47 11.70
CA ILE A 107 17.35 8.22 12.67
C ILE A 107 17.76 7.16 13.69
#